data_AF-A0A383AG45-F1
#
_entry.id   AF-A0A383AG45-F1
#
_cell.length_a   1.000
_cell.length_b   1.000
_cell.length_c   1.000
_cell.angle_alpha   90.00
_cell.angle_beta   90.00
_cell.angle_gamma   90.00
#
_symmetry.space_group_name_H-M   'P 1'
#
loop_
_entity.id
_entity.type
_entity.pdbx_description
1 polymer ?
#
loop_
_entity_poly.entity_id
_entity_poly.type
_entity_poly.pdbx_seq_one_letter_code
_entity_poly.pdbx_strand_id
1 'polypeptide(L)'
;MIIYPSFNQFLEYTQKSKRTPIVGEKIIPSFDIAILFKKLMYKNDKAFLYESKNGTKNTARYSFIGIPNNNYVKIESDHSIIHLDDNKEEIKSTVIDGWNALNFENNMTNYKYSPHFWGGWVGYIA
;
A
#
# COMPACT_ATOMS: atom_id res chain seq x y z
N MET A 1 3.29 -9.92 19.90
CA MET A 1 3.24 -8.93 18.81
C MET A 1 4.22 -7.86 19.20
N ILE A 2 5.17 -7.55 18.32
CA ILE A 2 6.14 -6.47 18.52
C ILE A 2 5.70 -5.31 17.64
N ILE A 3 5.77 -4.09 18.14
CA ILE A 3 5.37 -2.89 17.40
C ILE A 3 6.63 -2.05 17.17
N TYR A 4 6.83 -1.64 15.91
CA TYR A 4 7.87 -0.73 15.49
C TYR A 4 7.24 0.50 14.80
N PRO A 5 7.84 1.68 14.92
CA PRO A 5 8.90 2.01 15.88
C PRO A 5 8.35 2.11 17.31
N SER A 6 9.22 2.27 18.31
CA SER A 6 8.75 2.65 19.66
C SER A 6 8.10 4.04 19.62
N PHE A 7 7.30 4.39 20.62
CA PHE A 7 6.62 5.70 20.65
C PHE A 7 7.61 6.89 20.56
N ASN A 8 8.73 6.83 21.29
CA ASN A 8 9.74 7.90 21.24
C ASN A 8 10.40 7.98 19.86
N GLN A 9 10.74 6.84 19.26
CA GLN A 9 11.27 6.80 17.89
C GLN A 9 10.26 7.31 16.86
N PHE A 10 8.98 7.01 17.04
CA PHE A 10 7.91 7.53 16.19
C PHE A 10 7.90 9.06 16.22
N LEU A 11 7.93 9.67 17.41
CA LEU A 11 7.98 11.12 17.56
C LEU A 11 9.21 11.71 16.84
N GLU A 12 10.39 11.13 17.02
CA GLU A 12 11.61 11.56 16.34
C GLU A 12 11.51 11.45 14.80
N TYR A 13 10.93 10.36 14.28
CA TYR A 13 10.79 10.15 12.85
C TYR A 13 9.79 11.10 12.20
N THR A 14 8.67 11.38 12.88
CA THR A 14 7.64 12.30 12.37
C THR A 14 8.11 13.75 12.27
N GLN A 15 9.16 14.14 13.01
CA GLN A 15 9.79 15.45 12.86
C GLN A 15 10.62 15.58 11.57
N LYS A 16 11.07 14.45 10.99
CA LYS A 16 12.02 14.41 9.87
C LYS A 16 11.42 13.89 8.58
N SER A 17 10.32 13.16 8.65
CA SER A 17 9.65 12.52 7.52
C SER A 17 8.17 12.81 7.57
N LYS A 18 7.60 13.13 6.41
CA LYS A 18 6.14 13.30 6.25
C LYS A 18 5.37 12.01 6.46
N ARG A 19 6.01 10.86 6.23
CA ARG A 19 5.39 9.55 6.36
C ARG A 19 6.31 8.60 7.13
N THR A 20 5.77 8.05 8.21
CA THR A 20 6.45 7.11 9.10
C THR A 20 5.56 5.86 9.25
N PRO A 21 5.98 4.67 8.77
CA PRO A 21 5.18 3.46 8.92
C PRO A 21 5.15 2.98 10.37
N ILE A 22 3.98 2.55 10.84
CA ILE A 22 3.83 1.79 12.09
C ILE A 22 3.61 0.33 11.72
N VAL A 23 4.48 -0.56 12.18
CA VAL A 23 4.53 -1.97 11.78
C VAL A 23 4.37 -2.84 13.02
N GLY A 24 3.34 -3.69 13.01
CA GLY A 24 3.17 -4.77 13.97
C GLY A 24 3.68 -6.09 13.40
N GLU A 25 4.60 -6.76 14.10
CA GLU A 25 5.12 -8.08 13.72
C GLU A 25 4.64 -9.15 14.71
N LYS A 26 4.15 -10.27 14.18
CA LYS A 26 3.72 -11.42 14.97
C LYS A 26 3.98 -12.72 14.21
N ILE A 27 4.68 -13.65 14.85
CA ILE A 27 4.75 -15.04 14.40
C ILE A 27 3.40 -15.70 14.69
N ILE A 28 2.80 -16.30 13.67
CA ILE A 28 1.52 -17.01 13.75
C ILE A 28 1.68 -18.43 13.18
N PRO A 29 0.82 -19.39 13.58
CA PRO A 29 0.79 -20.72 12.97
C PRO A 29 0.57 -20.62 11.45
N SER A 30 0.99 -21.64 10.70
CA SER A 30 0.72 -21.69 9.25
C SER A 30 -0.77 -21.60 8.97
N PHE A 31 -1.13 -20.82 7.94
CA PHE A 31 -2.50 -20.59 7.52
C PHE A 31 -2.55 -20.42 6.01
N ASP A 32 -3.73 -20.63 5.44
CA ASP A 32 -4.01 -20.32 4.05
C ASP A 32 -4.36 -18.82 3.93
N ILE A 33 -3.53 -18.09 3.19
CA ILE A 33 -3.67 -16.63 3.00
C ILE A 33 -4.94 -16.26 2.23
N ALA A 34 -5.42 -17.11 1.31
CA ALA A 34 -6.66 -16.89 0.60
C ALA A 34 -7.87 -17.05 1.54
N ILE A 35 -7.81 -18.01 2.48
CA ILE A 35 -8.82 -18.12 3.54
C ILE A 35 -8.79 -16.90 4.47
N LEU A 36 -7.61 -16.38 4.82
CA LEU A 36 -7.48 -15.16 5.62
C LEU A 36 -8.08 -13.95 4.89
N PHE A 37 -7.73 -13.76 3.61
CA PHE A 37 -8.27 -12.71 2.76
C PHE A 37 -9.80 -12.79 2.66
N LYS A 38 -10.33 -13.99 2.39
CA LYS A 38 -11.78 -14.24 2.32
C LYS A 38 -12.51 -13.82 3.60
N LYS A 39 -11.93 -14.12 4.76
CA LYS A 39 -12.55 -13.84 6.07
C LYS A 39 -12.45 -12.39 6.49
N LEU A 40 -11.34 -11.71 6.18
CA LEU A 40 -11.05 -10.39 6.71
C LEU A 40 -11.33 -9.25 5.73
N MET A 41 -11.06 -9.44 4.44
CA MET A 41 -10.97 -8.33 3.48
C MET A 41 -11.94 -8.44 2.29
N TYR A 42 -12.42 -9.64 1.97
CA TYR A 42 -13.19 -9.91 0.73
C TYR A 42 -14.50 -9.12 0.57
N LYS A 43 -15.07 -8.60 1.66
CA LYS A 43 -16.26 -7.72 1.58
C LYS A 43 -15.94 -6.31 1.08
N ASN A 44 -14.66 -5.93 1.07
CA ASN A 44 -14.20 -4.66 0.53
C ASN A 44 -13.82 -4.86 -0.94
N ASP A 45 -14.52 -4.17 -1.83
CA ASP A 45 -14.39 -4.24 -3.28
C ASP A 45 -13.06 -3.69 -3.81
N LYS A 46 -12.34 -2.92 -3.00
CA LYS A 46 -11.01 -2.39 -3.30
C LYS A 46 -9.88 -3.24 -2.73
N ALA A 47 -10.19 -4.28 -1.95
CA ALA A 47 -9.17 -5.12 -1.33
C ALA A 47 -8.33 -5.88 -2.37
N PHE A 48 -7.04 -6.04 -2.08
CA PHE A 48 -6.12 -6.77 -2.95
C PHE A 48 -5.40 -7.88 -2.19
N LEU A 49 -5.05 -8.94 -2.93
CA LEU A 49 -4.16 -10.01 -2.52
C LEU A 49 -3.17 -10.25 -3.68
N TYR A 50 -1.89 -9.98 -3.42
CA TYR A 50 -0.80 -10.29 -4.35
C TYR A 50 0.03 -11.43 -3.78
N GLU A 51 0.00 -12.55 -4.50
CA GLU A 51 0.85 -13.71 -4.27
C GLU A 51 1.76 -13.90 -5.47
N SER A 52 3.00 -14.32 -5.20
CA SER A 52 3.92 -14.75 -6.25
C SER A 52 4.17 -16.23 -6.08
N LYS A 53 4.05 -16.99 -7.16
CA LYS A 53 4.34 -18.42 -7.18
C LYS A 53 5.50 -18.68 -8.12
N ASN A 54 6.54 -19.35 -7.63
CA ASN A 54 7.65 -19.78 -8.46
C ASN A 54 7.38 -21.21 -8.94
N GLY A 55 6.78 -21.35 -10.13
CA GLY A 55 6.42 -22.64 -10.72
C GLY A 55 5.34 -23.39 -9.94
N THR A 56 5.35 -24.73 -9.98
CA THR A 56 4.26 -25.55 -9.38
C THR A 56 4.42 -25.82 -7.89
N LYS A 57 5.63 -25.71 -7.33
CA LYS A 57 5.95 -26.27 -6.00
C LYS A 57 6.04 -25.25 -4.86
N ASN A 58 6.52 -24.01 -5.08
CA ASN A 58 6.78 -23.07 -3.98
C ASN A 58 6.15 -21.69 -4.23
N THR A 59 5.35 -21.22 -3.27
CA THR A 59 4.97 -19.81 -3.15
C THR A 59 6.19 -19.00 -2.71
N ALA A 60 6.31 -17.77 -3.20
CA ALA A 60 7.35 -16.84 -2.76
C ALA A 60 7.24 -16.59 -1.24
N ARG A 61 8.33 -16.08 -0.65
CA ARG A 61 8.43 -15.85 0.80
C ARG A 61 7.39 -14.86 1.34
N TYR A 62 6.87 -13.98 0.50
CA TYR A 62 5.98 -12.89 0.90
C TYR A 62 4.74 -12.85 0.03
N SER A 63 3.61 -12.55 0.68
CA SER A 63 2.34 -12.17 0.05
C SER A 63 1.94 -10.80 0.60
N PHE A 64 1.29 -9.99 -0.24
CA PHE A 64 0.77 -8.68 0.16
C PHE A 64 -0.75 -8.72 0.17
N ILE A 65 -1.34 -8.26 1.27
CA ILE A 65 -2.78 -8.12 1.45
C ILE A 65 -3.05 -6.72 1.98
N GLY A 66 -4.06 -6.06 1.45
CA GLY A 66 -4.43 -4.73 1.92
C GLY A 66 -5.78 -4.26 1.42
N ILE A 67 -6.24 -3.19 2.03
CA ILE A 67 -7.36 -2.38 1.58
C ILE A 67 -6.75 -0.99 1.31
N PRO A 68 -6.80 -0.48 0.07
CA PRO A 68 -6.36 0.87 -0.22
C PRO A 68 -7.28 1.86 0.50
N ASN A 69 -6.80 3.07 0.76
CA ASN A 69 -7.69 4.18 1.12
C ASN A 69 -8.54 4.57 -0.09
N ASN A 70 -9.37 5.61 0.02
CA ASN A 70 -10.13 6.03 -1.16
C ASN A 70 -9.30 6.80 -2.17
N ASN A 71 -8.02 7.04 -1.92
CA ASN A 71 -7.16 7.73 -2.88
C ASN A 71 -6.90 6.85 -4.09
N TYR A 72 -7.14 7.39 -5.29
CA TYR A 72 -6.84 6.72 -6.53
C TYR A 72 -6.51 7.73 -7.64
N VAL A 73 -5.79 7.24 -8.64
CA VAL A 73 -5.52 7.95 -9.88
C VAL A 73 -5.91 7.02 -11.02
N LYS A 74 -6.82 7.48 -11.89
CA LYS A 74 -7.23 6.78 -13.11
C LYS A 74 -6.71 7.58 -14.30
N ILE A 75 -5.96 6.94 -15.19
CA ILE A 75 -5.41 7.58 -16.39
C ILE A 75 -6.08 6.93 -17.59
N GLU A 76 -6.80 7.74 -18.36
CA GLU A 76 -7.45 7.36 -19.61
C GLU A 76 -6.61 7.87 -20.79
N SER A 77 -7.06 7.60 -22.02
CA SER A 77 -6.32 8.00 -23.23
C SER A 77 -6.16 9.52 -23.41
N ASP A 78 -7.12 10.31 -22.94
CA ASP A 78 -7.22 11.75 -23.19
C ASP A 78 -7.33 12.60 -21.91
N HIS A 79 -7.50 11.97 -20.75
CA HIS A 79 -7.62 12.66 -19.47
C HIS A 79 -7.19 11.77 -18.29
N SER A 80 -7.17 12.34 -17.09
CA SER A 80 -7.07 11.59 -15.84
C SER A 80 -8.18 11.99 -14.88
N ILE A 81 -8.46 11.11 -13.92
CA ILE A 81 -9.32 11.35 -12.76
C ILE A 81 -8.45 11.12 -11.52
N ILE A 82 -8.36 12.15 -10.66
CA ILE A 82 -7.50 12.14 -9.48
C ILE A 82 -8.35 12.36 -8.23
N HIS A 83 -8.20 11.47 -7.24
CA HIS A 83 -8.82 11.59 -5.92
C HIS A 83 -7.74 11.29 -4.87
N LEU A 84 -7.32 12.29 -4.07
CA LEU A 84 -6.19 12.17 -3.14
C LEU A 84 -6.54 12.47 -1.67
N ASP A 85 -7.81 12.73 -1.38
CA ASP A 85 -8.30 13.07 -0.04
C ASP A 85 -9.77 12.67 0.05
N ASP A 86 -10.12 11.88 1.08
CA ASP A 86 -11.47 11.36 1.31
C ASP A 86 -12.54 12.47 1.38
N ASN A 87 -12.15 13.72 1.64
CA ASN A 87 -13.06 14.87 1.75
C ASN A 87 -13.15 15.74 0.49
N LYS A 88 -12.50 15.36 -0.60
CA LYS A 88 -12.45 16.15 -1.83
C LYS A 88 -13.12 15.44 -3.00
N GLU A 89 -13.77 16.22 -3.85
CA GLU A 89 -14.33 15.71 -5.10
C GLU A 89 -13.23 15.20 -6.03
N GLU A 90 -13.62 14.29 -6.93
CA GLU A 90 -12.76 13.80 -7.99
C GLU A 90 -12.41 14.94 -8.96
N ILE A 91 -11.13 15.06 -9.30
CA ILE A 91 -10.64 16.10 -10.20
C ILE A 91 -10.37 15.48 -11.56
N LYS A 92 -11.08 15.93 -12.59
CA LYS A 92 -10.73 15.64 -13.97
C LYS A 92 -9.55 16.52 -14.39
N SER A 93 -8.48 15.90 -14.88
CA SER A 93 -7.22 16.56 -15.19
C SER A 93 -6.59 16.02 -16.48
N THR A 94 -5.39 16.47 -16.84
CA THR A 94 -4.70 16.00 -18.05
C THR A 94 -4.05 14.63 -17.81
N VAL A 95 -3.68 13.93 -18.89
CA VAL A 95 -2.94 12.66 -18.80
C VAL A 95 -1.60 12.84 -18.07
N ILE A 96 -0.87 13.94 -18.35
CA ILE A 96 0.42 14.21 -17.71
C ILE A 96 0.27 14.48 -16.21
N ASP A 97 -0.80 15.16 -15.79
CA ASP A 97 -1.09 15.38 -14.38
C ASP A 97 -1.38 14.06 -13.64
N GLY A 98 -2.06 13.12 -14.30
CA GLY A 98 -2.29 11.78 -13.78
C GLY A 98 -0.97 11.03 -13.54
N TRP A 99 -0.06 11.03 -14.51
CA TRP A 99 1.27 10.44 -14.34
C TRP A 99 2.07 11.13 -13.23
N ASN A 100 2.00 12.46 -13.15
CA ASN A 100 2.66 13.23 -12.11
C ASN A 100 2.12 12.91 -10.72
N ALA A 101 0.82 12.66 -10.58
CA ALA A 101 0.19 12.29 -9.31
C ALA A 101 0.64 10.91 -8.77
N LEU A 102 1.13 10.03 -9.65
CA LEU A 102 1.68 8.73 -9.24
C LEU A 102 3.11 8.82 -8.69
N ASN A 103 3.80 9.95 -8.86
CA ASN A 103 5.16 10.11 -8.35
C ASN A 103 5.17 10.15 -6.82
N PHE A 104 6.04 9.33 -6.22
CA PHE A 104 6.28 9.37 -4.78
C PHE A 104 7.10 10.60 -4.39
N GLU A 105 7.00 10.98 -3.12
CA GLU A 105 7.82 12.06 -2.57
C GLU A 105 9.32 11.71 -2.70
N ASN A 106 10.11 12.70 -3.14
CA ASN A 106 11.56 12.58 -3.14
C ASN A 106 12.07 12.55 -1.68
N ASN A 107 13.16 11.81 -1.44
CA ASN A 107 13.84 11.73 -0.14
C ASN A 107 13.03 11.07 0.99
N MET A 108 12.23 10.06 0.67
CA MET A 108 11.61 9.21 1.68
C MET A 108 12.64 8.50 2.53
N THR A 109 12.48 8.58 3.86
CA THR A 109 13.38 7.88 4.80
C THR A 109 13.20 6.37 4.66
N ASN A 110 14.32 5.65 4.48
CA ASN A 110 14.33 4.20 4.51
C ASN A 110 14.38 3.71 5.97
N TYR A 111 13.30 3.12 6.44
CA TYR A 111 13.21 2.58 7.80
C TYR A 111 13.62 1.12 7.84
N LYS A 112 14.73 0.80 8.52
CA LYS A 112 15.29 -0.56 8.61
C LYS A 112 14.30 -1.61 9.15
N TYR A 113 13.34 -1.21 9.98
CA TYR A 113 12.33 -2.11 10.54
C TYR A 113 11.12 -2.35 9.60
N SER A 114 10.99 -1.57 8.53
CA SER A 114 9.84 -1.68 7.62
C SER A 114 10.08 -2.77 6.57
N PRO A 115 9.03 -3.49 6.14
CA PRO A 115 9.13 -4.37 4.98
C PRO A 115 9.44 -3.56 3.72
N HIS A 116 9.98 -4.19 2.67
CA HIS A 116 10.29 -3.49 1.41
C HIS A 116 9.09 -2.77 0.79
N PHE A 117 7.89 -3.32 0.97
CA PHE A 117 6.63 -2.68 0.58
C PHE A 117 5.79 -2.42 1.83
N TRP A 118 5.66 -1.15 2.20
CA TRP A 118 4.89 -0.68 3.36
C TRP A 118 3.80 0.34 2.96
N GLY A 119 3.48 0.39 1.67
CA GLY A 119 2.35 1.11 1.08
C GLY A 119 2.77 2.08 -0.01
N GLY A 120 1.88 2.26 -0.98
CA GLY A 120 2.04 3.08 -2.17
C GLY A 120 0.89 2.78 -3.13
N TRP A 121 1.06 3.10 -4.41
CA TRP A 121 0.08 2.80 -5.44
C TRP A 121 0.02 1.31 -5.74
N VAL A 122 -1.20 0.77 -5.73
CA VAL A 122 -1.54 -0.59 -6.15
C VAL A 122 -2.70 -0.51 -7.13
N GLY A 123 -2.66 -1.30 -8.19
CA GLY A 123 -3.63 -1.17 -9.28
C GLY A 123 -3.22 -1.99 -10.48
N TYR A 124 -3.71 -1.60 -11.65
CA TYR A 124 -3.42 -2.25 -12.92
C TYR A 124 -3.16 -1.21 -14.01
N ILE A 125 -2.48 -1.66 -15.06
CA ILE A 125 -2.33 -0.95 -16.33
C ILE A 125 -2.92 -1.92 -17.37
N ALA A 126 -3.87 -1.45 -18.17
CA ALA A 126 -4.57 -2.24 -19.18
C ALA A 126 -4.15 -1.83 -20.59
#